data_AF-A0AAV7JQV3-F1
#
_entry.id   AF-A0AAV7JQV3-F1
#
_cell.length_a   1.000
_cell.length_b   1.000
_cell.length_c   1.000
_cell.angle_alpha   90.00
_cell.angle_beta   90.00
_cell.angle_gamma   90.00
#
_symmetry.space_group_name_H-M   'P 1'
#
loop_
_entity.id
_entity.type
_entity.pdbx_description
1 polymer ?
#
loop_
_entity_poly.entity_id
_entity_poly.type
_entity_poly.pdbx_seq_one_letter_code
_entity_poly.pdbx_strand_id
1 'polypeptide(L)'
;MLADNDEQIRQKAVKTILDIRINSSSFRPIEIRSFNLPSIRFTTETYVDMIDRETSFITEPPFTRYLSKEVLINCVRTPLEIPAYPCHTQAVERTIQLVTKSSCSVTGEDARHIPQ
;
A
#
# COMPACT_ATOMS: atom_id res chain seq x y z
N MET A 1 -4.12 -6.55 7.50
CA MET A 1 -3.96 -6.46 8.97
C MET A 1 -5.15 -5.83 9.68
N LEU A 2 -5.59 -4.58 9.44
CA LEU A 2 -6.73 -3.99 10.20
C LEU A 2 -8.10 -4.65 9.92
N ALA A 3 -8.28 -5.19 8.71
CA ALA A 3 -9.45 -5.97 8.31
C ALA A 3 -9.23 -7.48 8.46
N ASP A 4 -8.14 -7.91 9.11
CA ASP A 4 -7.85 -9.34 9.28
C ASP A 4 -8.84 -9.98 10.26
N ASN A 5 -9.08 -11.28 10.13
CA ASN A 5 -9.94 -12.03 11.04
C ASN A 5 -9.26 -12.27 12.39
N ASP A 6 -7.94 -12.34 12.44
CA ASP A 6 -7.18 -12.53 13.67
C ASP A 6 -7.02 -11.22 14.47
N GLU A 7 -7.52 -11.23 15.69
CA GLU A 7 -7.42 -10.11 16.63
C GLU A 7 -5.97 -9.73 16.97
N GLN A 8 -5.07 -10.71 17.09
CA GLN A 8 -3.66 -10.45 17.40
C GLN A 8 -2.99 -9.67 16.26
N ILE A 9 -3.33 -10.00 15.01
CA ILE A 9 -2.84 -9.29 13.83
C ILE A 9 -3.40 -7.86 13.81
N ARG A 10 -4.69 -7.68 14.12
CA ARG A 10 -5.30 -6.34 14.22
C ARG A 10 -4.65 -5.51 15.32
N GLN A 11 -4.41 -6.09 16.49
CA GLN A 11 -3.75 -5.43 17.62
C GLN A 11 -2.33 -4.98 17.24
N LYS A 12 -1.55 -5.85 16.60
CA LYS A 12 -0.22 -5.49 16.06
C LYS A 12 -0.34 -4.30 15.11
N ALA A 13 -1.29 -4.32 14.17
CA ALA A 13 -1.47 -3.23 13.21
C ALA A 13 -1.83 -1.89 13.85
N VAL A 14 -2.78 -1.88 14.78
CA VAL A 14 -3.20 -0.67 15.49
C VAL A 14 -2.03 -0.07 16.26
N LYS A 15 -1.29 -0.90 17.02
CA LYS A 15 -0.08 -0.46 17.71
C LYS A 15 0.92 0.18 16.74
N THR A 16 1.15 -0.45 15.60
CA THR A 16 2.05 0.07 14.55
C THR A 16 1.66 1.47 14.08
N ILE A 17 0.39 1.67 13.76
CA ILE A 17 -0.10 2.95 13.23
C ILE A 17 0.01 4.03 14.31
N LEU A 18 -0.31 3.69 15.56
CA LEU A 18 -0.16 4.62 16.69
C LEU A 18 1.31 5.00 16.93
N ASP A 19 2.22 4.02 16.90
CA ASP A 19 3.66 4.25 17.03
C ASP A 19 4.18 5.14 15.89
N ILE A 20 3.75 4.91 14.65
CA ILE A 20 4.07 5.78 13.52
C ILE A 20 3.57 7.20 13.79
N ARG A 21 2.31 7.39 14.19
CA ARG A 21 1.76 8.73 14.45
C ARG A 21 2.50 9.49 15.55
N ILE A 22 2.96 8.81 16.59
CA ILE A 22 3.74 9.42 17.69
C ILE A 22 5.11 9.86 17.18
N ASN A 23 5.83 8.96 16.49
CA ASN A 23 7.15 9.23 15.93
C ASN A 23 7.11 10.20 14.73
N SER A 24 5.94 10.32 14.09
CA SER A 24 5.67 11.25 12.98
C SER A 24 5.32 12.66 13.44
N SER A 25 5.48 13.02 14.72
CA SER A 25 5.33 14.40 15.20
C SER A 25 6.29 15.42 14.53
N SER A 26 7.24 14.92 13.73
CA SER A 26 8.10 15.72 12.84
C SER A 26 7.63 15.78 11.37
N PHE A 27 6.58 15.04 10.99
CA PHE A 27 6.12 14.93 9.59
C PHE A 27 5.17 16.08 9.26
N ARG A 28 5.72 17.09 8.59
CA ARG A 28 4.98 18.26 8.10
C ARG A 28 3.84 17.82 7.16
N PRO A 29 2.77 18.62 7.00
CA PRO A 29 1.54 18.18 6.32
C PRO A 29 1.69 17.82 4.83
N ILE A 30 2.86 18.06 4.21
CA ILE A 30 3.08 18.02 2.76
C ILE A 30 4.50 17.51 2.43
N GLU A 31 4.98 16.44 3.08
CA GLU A 31 6.13 15.72 2.52
C GLU A 31 5.61 14.57 1.66
N ILE A 32 5.94 14.63 0.37
CA ILE A 32 5.71 13.56 -0.59
C ILE A 32 6.24 12.26 0.02
N ARG A 33 5.43 11.20 0.03
CA ARG A 33 5.86 9.89 0.54
C ARG A 33 7.05 9.40 -0.28
N SER A 34 8.24 9.44 0.31
CA SER A 34 9.45 8.84 -0.28
C SER A 34 9.24 7.33 -0.41
N PHE A 35 9.34 6.80 -1.63
CA PHE A 35 9.30 5.37 -1.86
C PHE A 35 10.64 4.76 -1.51
N ASN A 36 10.72 4.17 -0.31
CA ASN A 36 11.85 3.35 0.11
C ASN A 36 11.44 1.88 -0.03
N LEU A 37 12.22 1.12 -0.79
CA LEU A 37 11.99 -0.32 -0.94
C LEU A 37 12.34 -1.04 0.38
N PRO A 38 11.39 -1.68 1.06
CA PRO A 38 11.69 -2.43 2.28
C PRO A 38 12.43 -3.73 1.95
N SER A 39 13.26 -4.19 2.87
CA SER A 39 13.83 -5.53 2.80
C SER A 39 12.74 -6.56 3.15
N ILE A 40 12.45 -7.47 2.23
CA ILE A 40 11.39 -8.47 2.36
C ILE A 40 12.00 -9.81 2.75
N ARG A 41 11.54 -10.39 3.86
CA ARG A 41 11.93 -11.72 4.33
C ARG A 41 11.04 -12.79 3.71
N PHE A 42 11.43 -13.29 2.54
CA PHE A 42 10.67 -14.33 1.81
C PHE A 42 10.64 -15.70 2.50
N THR A 43 11.48 -15.93 3.50
CA THR A 43 11.53 -17.18 4.28
C THR A 43 10.48 -17.23 5.39
N THR A 44 9.66 -16.18 5.56
CA THR A 44 8.66 -16.11 6.62
C THR A 44 7.38 -16.82 6.21
N GLU A 45 6.74 -17.50 7.17
CA GLU A 45 5.48 -18.21 6.94
C GLU A 45 4.27 -17.27 6.96
N THR A 46 4.39 -16.13 7.66
CA THR A 46 3.29 -15.18 7.82
C THR A 46 3.64 -13.84 7.18
N TYR A 47 2.64 -13.25 6.53
CA TYR A 47 2.78 -11.96 5.86
C TYR A 47 3.06 -10.81 6.84
N VAL A 48 2.75 -11.00 8.12
CA VAL A 48 2.96 -9.99 9.18
C VAL A 48 4.44 -9.78 9.47
N ASP A 49 5.24 -10.85 9.34
CA ASP A 49 6.66 -10.85 9.66
C ASP A 49 7.55 -10.67 8.41
N MET A 50 6.94 -10.57 7.22
CA MET A 50 7.65 -10.38 5.95
C MET A 50 8.42 -9.06 5.90
N ILE A 51 7.94 -8.01 6.56
CA ILE A 51 8.59 -6.70 6.58
C ILE A 51 9.20 -6.47 7.95
N ASP A 52 10.52 -6.29 7.96
CA ASP A 52 11.24 -5.94 9.17
C ASP A 52 11.06 -4.46 9.52
N ARG A 53 10.41 -4.21 10.65
CA ARG A 53 10.03 -2.86 11.10
C ARG A 53 11.18 -2.08 11.71
N GLU A 54 12.19 -2.76 12.24
CA GLU A 54 13.33 -2.10 12.87
C GLU A 54 14.26 -1.51 11.80
N THR A 55 14.33 -2.18 10.65
CA THR A 55 15.22 -1.80 9.55
C THR A 55 14.51 -1.03 8.43
N SER A 56 13.18 -1.14 8.32
CA SER A 56 12.42 -0.47 7.25
C SER A 56 11.77 0.82 7.72
N PHE A 57 11.85 1.86 6.89
CA PHE A 57 11.10 3.10 7.11
C PHE A 57 9.62 2.88 6.80
N ILE A 58 8.80 2.74 7.85
CA ILE A 58 7.35 2.51 7.71
C ILE A 58 6.62 3.85 7.81
N THR A 59 5.89 4.19 6.76
CA THR A 59 5.01 5.36 6.69
C THR A 59 3.56 4.96 6.97
N GLU A 60 2.77 5.90 7.50
CA GLU A 60 1.35 5.64 7.72
C GLU A 60 0.63 5.39 6.38
N PRO A 61 -0.18 4.31 6.26
CA PRO A 61 -1.00 4.08 5.08
C PRO A 61 -1.96 5.25 4.80
N PRO A 62 -2.14 5.69 3.54
CA PRO A 62 -3.07 6.78 3.21
C PRO A 62 -4.50 6.53 3.70
N PHE A 63 -4.93 5.26 3.71
CA PHE A 63 -6.27 4.86 4.14
C PHE A 63 -6.51 5.09 5.64
N THR A 64 -5.46 4.99 6.46
CA THR A 64 -5.60 5.14 7.92
C THR A 64 -5.40 6.58 8.37
N ARG A 65 -4.77 7.43 7.55
CA ARG A 65 -4.43 8.83 7.89
C ARG A 65 -5.59 9.64 8.46
N TYR A 66 -6.79 9.46 7.92
CA TYR A 66 -7.98 10.20 8.32
C TYR A 66 -8.80 9.53 9.44
N LEU A 67 -8.41 8.33 9.87
CA LEU A 67 -9.08 7.63 10.96
C LEU A 67 -8.66 8.21 12.31
N SER A 68 -9.61 8.47 13.19
CA SER A 68 -9.32 8.90 14.56
C SER A 68 -8.65 7.76 15.35
N LYS A 69 -7.96 8.12 16.45
CA LYS A 69 -7.33 7.12 17.33
C LYS A 69 -8.37 6.15 17.90
N GLU A 70 -9.57 6.63 18.23
CA GLU A 70 -10.67 5.84 18.76
C GLU A 70 -11.15 4.80 17.75
N VAL A 71 -11.31 5.18 16.48
CA VAL A 71 -11.69 4.27 15.40
C VAL A 71 -10.62 3.19 15.20
N LEU A 72 -9.34 3.57 15.20
CA LEU A 72 -8.25 2.60 15.11
C LEU A 72 -8.24 1.60 16.27
N ILE A 73 -8.48 2.06 17.51
CA ILE A 73 -8.56 1.16 18.67
C ILE A 73 -9.76 0.22 18.53
N ASN A 74 -10.90 0.72 18.04
CA ASN A 74 -12.07 -0.12 17.79
C ASN A 74 -11.81 -1.19 16.72
N CYS A 75 -10.89 -0.94 15.77
CA CYS A 75 -10.49 -1.93 14.78
C CYS A 75 -9.88 -3.20 15.39
N VAL A 76 -9.41 -3.18 16.65
CA VAL A 76 -8.94 -4.42 17.31
C VAL A 76 -10.10 -5.38 17.53
N ARG A 77 -11.23 -4.89 18.05
CA ARG A 77 -12.41 -5.73 18.33
C ARG A 77 -13.24 -6.02 17.09
N THR A 78 -13.41 -5.01 16.24
CA THR A 78 -14.25 -5.11 15.03
C THR A 78 -13.36 -4.89 13.82
N PRO A 79 -13.18 -5.89 12.93
CA PRO A 79 -12.38 -5.71 11.73
C PRO A 79 -12.83 -4.48 10.93
N LEU A 80 -11.86 -3.78 10.32
CA LEU A 80 -12.18 -2.66 9.45
C LEU A 80 -12.94 -3.14 8.21
N GLU A 81 -14.14 -2.63 7.99
CA GLU A 81 -14.89 -2.93 6.77
C GLU A 81 -14.26 -2.19 5.59
N ILE A 82 -13.72 -2.96 4.65
CA ILE A 82 -13.17 -2.44 3.40
C ILE A 82 -14.20 -2.73 2.30
N PRO A 83 -14.66 -1.70 1.56
CA PRO A 83 -15.54 -1.93 0.42
C PRO A 83 -14.90 -2.89 -0.58
N ALA A 84 -15.72 -3.73 -1.22
CA ALA A 84 -15.25 -4.57 -2.31
C ALA A 84 -14.93 -3.66 -3.52
N TYR A 85 -13.64 -3.37 -3.72
CA TYR A 85 -13.16 -2.71 -4.93
C TYR A 85 -12.96 -3.79 -6.00
N PRO A 86 -13.71 -3.79 -7.11
CA PRO A 86 -13.55 -4.81 -8.14
C PRO A 86 -12.20 -4.63 -8.85
N CYS A 87 -11.26 -5.54 -8.58
CA CYS A 87 -9.91 -5.48 -9.17
C CYS A 87 -9.87 -5.94 -10.64
N HIS A 88 -10.85 -6.73 -11.07
CA HIS A 88 -10.92 -7.35 -12.41
C HIS A 88 -12.17 -6.88 -13.17
N THR A 89 -12.33 -5.57 -13.31
CA THR A 89 -13.39 -5.06 -14.18
C THR A 89 -13.00 -5.25 -15.64
N GLN A 90 -13.97 -5.58 -16.49
CA GLN A 90 -13.76 -5.69 -17.93
C GLN A 90 -13.18 -4.38 -18.54
N ALA A 91 -13.48 -3.23 -17.93
CA ALA A 91 -12.91 -1.95 -18.31
C ALA A 91 -11.40 -1.90 -18.09
N VAL A 92 -10.89 -2.41 -16.97
CA VAL A 92 -9.45 -2.50 -16.69
C VAL A 92 -8.77 -3.42 -17.71
N GLU A 93 -9.34 -4.59 -18.00
CA GLU A 93 -8.78 -5.53 -18.99
C GLU A 93 -8.67 -4.92 -20.40
N ARG A 94 -9.74 -4.27 -20.87
CA ARG A 94 -9.75 -3.58 -22.17
C ARG A 94 -8.73 -2.45 -22.22
N THR A 95 -8.61 -1.69 -21.13
CA THR A 95 -7.67 -0.58 -21.04
C THR A 95 -6.23 -1.09 -21.12
N ILE A 96 -5.90 -2.16 -20.39
CA ILE A 96 -4.57 -2.78 -20.45
C ILE A 96 -4.26 -3.20 -21.90
N GLN A 97 -5.19 -3.87 -22.58
CA GLN A 97 -4.98 -4.29 -23.97
C GLN A 97 -4.70 -3.10 -24.90
N LEU A 98 -5.45 -2.00 -24.76
CA LEU A 98 -5.26 -0.79 -25.56
C LEU A 98 -3.90 -0.15 -25.26
N VAL A 99 -3.55 0.03 -23.98
CA VAL A 99 -2.26 0.62 -23.55
C VAL A 99 -1.11 -0.24 -24.08
N THR A 100 -1.16 -1.56 -23.92
CA THR A 100 -0.12 -2.45 -24.44
C THR A 100 0.03 -2.33 -25.95
N LYS A 101 -1.07 -2.34 -26.73
CA LYS A 101 -1.00 -2.18 -28.19
C LYS A 101 -0.38 -0.84 -28.60
N SER A 102 -0.82 0.25 -27.97
CA SER A 102 -0.28 1.58 -28.24
C SER A 102 1.20 1.66 -27.87
N SER A 103 1.59 1.18 -26.68
CA SER A 103 2.99 1.16 -26.26
C SER A 103 3.86 0.30 -27.18
N CYS A 104 3.39 -0.88 -27.60
CA CYS A 104 4.12 -1.73 -28.54
C CYS A 104 4.31 -1.05 -29.90
N SER A 105 3.34 -0.28 -30.40
CA SER A 105 3.46 0.41 -31.70
C SER A 105 4.53 1.50 -31.74
N VAL A 106 4.93 2.04 -30.58
CA VAL A 106 5.99 3.06 -30.46
C VAL A 106 7.29 2.50 -29.89
N THR A 107 7.34 1.20 -29.65
CA THR A 107 8.53 0.53 -29.09
C THR A 107 9.46 0.11 -30.23
N GLY A 108 10.69 0.64 -30.22
CA GLY A 108 11.69 0.45 -31.28
C GLY A 108 12.34 1.79 -31.65
N GLU A 109 13.54 1.79 -32.23
CA GLU A 109 14.20 3.03 -32.67
C GLU A 109 13.56 3.57 -33.95
N ASP A 110 13.24 2.68 -34.90
CA ASP A 110 12.59 3.01 -36.17
C ASP A 110 11.16 3.54 -36.01
N ALA A 111 10.44 3.09 -34.99
CA ALA A 111 9.08 3.54 -34.68
C ALA A 111 9.05 4.87 -33.89
N ARG A 112 10.19 5.29 -33.31
CA ARG A 112 10.32 6.53 -32.53
C ARG A 112 10.64 7.75 -33.38
N HIS A 113 11.29 7.56 -34.53
CA HIS A 113 11.63 8.65 -35.43
C HIS A 113 10.80 8.55 -36.71
N ILE A 114 10.05 9.61 -37.03
CA ILE A 114 9.42 9.76 -38.35
C ILE A 114 10.56 9.99 -39.35
N PRO A 115 10.66 9.19 -40.44
CA PRO A 115 11.68 9.44 -41.45
C PRO A 115 11.45 10.84 -42.05
N GLN A 116 12.50 11.68 -42.04
CA GLN A 116 12.49 12.99 -42.68
C GLN A 116 12.63 12.87 -44.20
#